data_AF-A0A968FRT4-F1
#
_entry.id   AF-A0A968FRT4-F1
#
_cell.length_a   1.000
_cell.length_b   1.000
_cell.length_c   1.000
_cell.angle_alpha   90.00
_cell.angle_beta   90.00
_cell.angle_gamma   90.00
#
_symmetry.space_group_name_H-M   'P 1'
#
loop_
_entity.id
_entity.type
_entity.pdbx_description
1 polymer ?
#
loop_
_entity_poly.entity_id
_entity_poly.type
_entity_poly.pdbx_seq_one_letter_code
_entity_poly.pdbx_strand_id
1 'polypeptide(L)' 'YHYMYTHRKVRRMEFKAKMYLMELFQAYQRLPELLPDNIFPARARETLERGICDYISGMTDRYAINEYKKLFSPDEKE' A
#
# COMPACT_ATOMS: atom_id res chain seq x y z
N TYR A 1 23.45 -11.46 -15.54
CA TYR A 1 22.57 -10.68 -14.64
C TYR A 1 22.21 -9.25 -15.11
N HIS A 2 22.88 -8.66 -16.11
CA HIS A 2 22.71 -7.22 -16.44
C HIS A 2 21.58 -6.87 -17.45
N TYR A 3 20.97 -7.86 -18.12
CA TYR A 3 20.00 -7.63 -19.21
C TYR A 3 18.53 -7.89 -18.86
N MET A 4 18.23 -8.38 -17.65
CA MET A 4 16.87 -8.76 -17.26
C MET A 4 16.13 -7.63 -16.50
N TYR A 5 16.84 -6.82 -15.72
CA TYR A 5 16.28 -5.73 -14.90
C TYR A 5 16.22 -4.37 -15.60
N THR A 6 16.91 -4.22 -16.72
CA THR A 6 16.94 -3.00 -17.55
C THR A 6 15.78 -2.94 -18.55
N HIS A 7 14.94 -3.98 -18.61
CA HIS A 7 13.80 -3.98 -19.50
C HIS A 7 12.76 -2.95 -19.07
N ARG A 8 12.37 -2.07 -19.99
CA ARG A 8 11.48 -0.92 -19.76
C ARG A 8 10.17 -1.28 -19.04
N LYS A 9 9.70 -2.53 -19.20
CA LYS A 9 8.52 -3.07 -18.46
C LYS A 9 8.79 -3.23 -16.96
N VAL A 10 9.94 -3.75 -16.55
CA VAL A 10 10.30 -3.98 -15.14
C VAL A 10 10.40 -2.66 -14.40
N ARG A 11 11.11 -1.66 -14.97
CA ARG A 11 11.21 -0.33 -14.36
C ARG A 11 9.85 0.36 -14.20
N ARG A 12 8.93 0.18 -15.17
CA ARG A 12 7.57 0.70 -15.08
C ARG A 12 6.77 0.02 -13.96
N MET A 13 6.92 -1.29 -13.80
CA MET A 13 6.27 -2.03 -12.71
C MET A 13 6.80 -1.58 -11.35
N GLU A 14 8.11 -1.47 -11.20
CA GLU A 14 8.74 -0.99 -9.96
C GLU A 14 8.29 0.43 -9.60
N PHE A 15 8.26 1.33 -10.58
CA PHE A 15 7.78 2.69 -10.38
C PHE A 15 6.32 2.72 -9.89
N LYS A 16 5.43 1.95 -10.55
CA LYS A 16 4.02 1.86 -10.14
C LYS A 16 3.86 1.27 -8.74
N ALA A 17 4.60 0.22 -8.42
CA ALA A 17 4.55 -0.40 -7.10
C ALA A 17 4.95 0.60 -6.00
N LYS A 18 6.06 1.34 -6.19
CA LYS A 18 6.47 2.39 -5.26
C LYS A 18 5.42 3.48 -5.10
N MET A 19 4.81 3.92 -6.20
CA MET A 19 3.72 4.91 -6.17
C MET A 19 2.53 4.39 -5.35
N TYR A 20 2.03 3.18 -5.63
CA TYR A 20 0.87 2.63 -4.93
C TYR A 20 1.12 2.50 -3.42
N LEU A 21 2.29 1.98 -3.03
CA LEU A 21 2.63 1.81 -1.61
C LEU A 21 2.74 3.16 -0.89
N MET A 22 3.32 4.17 -1.54
CA MET A 22 3.47 5.51 -0.96
C MET A 22 2.12 6.19 -0.78
N GLU A 23 1.25 6.14 -1.78
CA GLU A 23 -0.10 6.72 -1.72
C GLU A 23 -0.97 6.01 -0.67
N LEU A 24 -0.93 4.67 -0.60
CA LEU A 24 -1.62 3.90 0.44
C LEU A 24 -1.12 4.29 1.83
N PHE A 25 0.20 4.33 2.03
CA PHE A 25 0.78 4.72 3.32
C PHE A 25 0.33 6.12 3.74
N GLN A 26 0.38 7.10 2.82
CA GLN A 26 -0.04 8.46 3.09
C GLN A 26 -1.54 8.58 3.37
N ALA A 27 -2.38 7.81 2.66
CA ALA A 27 -3.81 7.77 2.89
C ALA A 27 -4.14 7.28 4.31
N TYR A 28 -3.55 6.15 4.73
CA TYR A 28 -3.75 5.61 6.07
C TYR A 28 -3.15 6.49 7.16
N GLN A 29 -2.04 7.18 6.89
CA GLN A 29 -1.46 8.12 7.84
C GLN A 29 -2.34 9.36 8.02
N ARG A 30 -2.95 9.86 6.94
CA ARG A 30 -3.84 11.03 6.99
C ARG A 30 -5.20 10.70 7.60
N LEU A 31 -5.74 9.53 7.27
CA LEU A 31 -7.04 9.06 7.76
C LEU A 31 -6.93 7.61 8.25
N PRO A 32 -6.54 7.41 9.53
CA PRO A 32 -6.37 6.08 10.12
C PRO A 32 -7.64 5.24 10.13
N GLU A 33 -8.82 5.87 10.03
CA GLU A 33 -10.13 5.21 9.95
C GLU A 33 -10.31 4.36 8.68
N LEU A 34 -9.46 4.56 7.67
CA LEU A 34 -9.43 3.72 6.47
C LEU A 34 -8.77 2.37 6.72
N LEU A 35 -8.00 2.23 7.81
CA LEU A 35 -7.44 0.93 8.19
C LEU A 35 -8.56 0.06 8.79
N PRO A 36 -8.52 -1.26 8.54
CA PRO A 36 -9.44 -2.14 9.21
C PRO A 36 -9.19 -2.14 10.73
N ASP A 37 -10.27 -2.24 11.51
CA ASP A 37 -10.26 -2.08 12.98
C ASP A 37 -9.28 -3.00 13.73
N ASN A 38 -8.89 -4.12 13.09
CA ASN A 38 -7.96 -5.09 13.63
C ASN A 38 -6.47 -4.73 13.47
N ILE A 39 -6.16 -3.65 12.72
CA ILE A 39 -4.78 -3.17 12.49
C ILE A 39 -4.37 -2.12 13.51
N PHE A 40 -5.31 -1.53 14.25
CA PHE A 40 -4.96 -0.63 15.35
C PHE A 40 -4.04 -1.36 16.32
N PRO A 41 -2.97 -0.70 16.77
CA PRO A 41 -1.93 -1.35 17.54
C PRO A 41 -2.53 -1.95 18.81
N ALA A 42 -2.70 -3.27 18.82
CA ALA A 42 -3.12 -4.03 19.99
C ALA A 42 -2.11 -3.89 21.15
N ARG A 43 -0.93 -3.33 20.88
CA ARG A 43 0.13 -3.03 21.83
C ARG A 43 0.24 -1.54 22.06
N ALA A 44 0.18 -1.14 23.33
CA ALA A 44 0.33 0.23 23.81
C ALA A 44 1.67 0.96 23.47
N ARG A 45 2.52 0.39 22.61
CA ARG A 45 3.86 0.90 22.24
C ARG A 45 4.13 0.96 20.74
N GLU A 46 3.24 0.48 19.88
CA GLU A 46 3.45 0.54 18.43
C GLU A 46 2.91 1.87 17.89
N THR A 47 3.71 2.54 17.04
CA THR A 47 3.26 3.77 16.38
C THR A 47 2.30 3.43 15.24
N LEU A 48 1.43 4.37 14.90
CA LEU A 48 0.49 4.22 13.78
C LEU A 48 1.24 3.87 12.47
N GLU A 49 2.37 4.51 12.21
CA GLU A 49 3.20 4.25 11.03
C GLU A 49 3.69 2.81 10.99
N ARG A 50 3.98 2.22 12.15
CA ARG A 50 4.40 0.82 12.23
C ARG A 50 3.25 -0.12 11.90
N GLY A 51 2.05 0.13 12.45
CA GLY A 51 0.85 -0.64 12.12
C GLY A 51 0.51 -0.56 10.62
N ILE A 52 0.62 0.63 10.02
CA ILE A 52 0.43 0.81 8.58
C ILE A 52 1.47 0.01 7.77
N CYS A 53 2.75 0.09 8.14
CA CYS A 53 3.82 -0.67 7.49
C CYS A 53 3.58 -2.17 7.56
N ASP A 54 3.23 -2.68 8.75
CA ASP A 54 2.99 -4.11 8.95
C ASP A 54 1.77 -4.57 8.14
N TYR A 55 0.69 -3.77 8.09
CA TYR A 55 -0.47 -4.03 7.25
C TYR A 55 -0.15 -4.05 5.75
N ILE A 56 0.54 -3.02 5.24
CA ILE A 56 0.94 -2.94 3.83
C ILE A 56 1.88 -4.09 3.47
N SER A 57 2.82 -4.46 4.36
CA SER A 57 3.74 -5.58 4.12
C SER A 57 3.05 -6.94 4.08
N GLY A 58 1.89 -7.07 4.74
CA GLY A 58 1.05 -8.26 4.71
C GLY A 58 0.20 -8.40 3.44
N MET A 59 0.13 -7.37 2.59
CA MET A 59 -0.62 -7.41 1.34
C MET A 59 0.10 -8.21 0.26
N THR A 60 -0.66 -8.92 -0.56
CA THR A 60 -0.15 -9.43 -1.84
C THR A 60 -0.19 -8.33 -2.90
N ASP A 61 0.64 -8.42 -3.94
CA ASP A 61 0.65 -7.44 -5.06
C ASP A 61 -0.77 -7.17 -5.61
N ARG A 62 -1.56 -8.23 -5.77
CA ARG A 62 -2.94 -8.12 -6.28
C ARG A 62 -3.83 -7.36 -5.30
N TYR A 63 -3.69 -7.62 -4.01
CA TYR A 63 -4.46 -6.95 -2.97
C TYR A 63 -4.10 -5.47 -2.91
N ALA A 64 -2.82 -5.12 -2.84
CA ALA A 64 -2.37 -3.72 -2.79
C ALA A 64 -2.83 -2.91 -4.01
N ILE A 65 -2.81 -3.49 -5.21
CA ILE A 65 -3.33 -2.84 -6.42
C ILE A 65 -4.85 -2.62 -6.32
N ASN A 66 -5.59 -3.59 -5.79
CA ASN A 66 -7.04 -3.48 -5.64
C ASN A 66 -7.41 -2.44 -4.59
N GLU A 67 -6.69 -2.44 -3.47
CA GLU A 67 -6.86 -1.50 -2.38
C GLU A 67 -6.59 -0.06 -2.84
N TYR A 68 -5.49 0.14 -3.57
CA TYR A 68 -5.20 1.42 -4.22
C TYR A 68 -6.33 1.84 -5.17
N LYS A 69 -6.88 0.91 -5.96
CA LYS A 69 -7.99 1.25 -6.86
C LYS A 69 -9.23 1.68 -6.10
N LYS A 70 -9.62 0.97 -5.04
CA LYS A 70 -10.78 1.35 -4.21
C LYS A 70 -10.64 2.73 -3.60
N LEU A 71 -9.46 3.04 -3.07
CA LEU A 71 -9.19 4.30 -2.38
C LEU A 71 -9.08 5.51 -3.33
N PHE A 72 -8.59 5.30 -4.55
CA PHE A 72 -8.23 6.39 -5.46
C PHE A 72 -8.98 6.41 -6.79
N SER A 73 -9.78 5.39 -7.12
CA SER A 73 -10.59 5.35 -8.33
C SER A 73 -12.01 5.85 -8.04
N PRO A 74 -12.50 6.89 -8.75
CA PRO A 74 -13.82 7.46 -8.51
C PRO A 74 -15.00 6.55 -8.95
N ASP A 75 -14.73 5.45 -9.66
CA ASP A 75 -15.76 4.61 -10.31
C ASP A 75 -16.15 3.34 -9.54
N GLU A 76 -15.38 2.90 -8.54
CA GLU A 76 -15.80 1.78 -7.67
C GLU A 76 -16.62 2.34 -6.51
N LYS A 77 -17.94 2.48 -6.75
CA LYS A 77 -18.93 2.73 -5.71
C LYS A 77 -18.81 1.67 -4.62
N GLU A 78 -18.87 2.12 -3.36
CA GLU A 78 -19.09 1.34 -2.15
C GLU A 78 -20.18 0.27 -2.32
#